data_AF-A0AAV4I2S1-F1
#
_entry.id   AF-A0AAV4I2S1-F1
#
_cell.length_a   1.000
_cell.length_b   1.000
_cell.length_c   1.000
_cell.angle_alpha   90.00
_cell.angle_beta   90.00
_cell.angle_gamma   90.00
#
_symmetry.space_group_name_H-M   'P 1'
#
loop_
_entity.id
_entity.type
_entity.pdbx_description
1 polymer ?
#
loop_
_entity_poly.entity_id
_entity_poly.type
_entity_poly.pdbx_seq_one_letter_code
_entity_poly.pdbx_strand_id
1 'polypeptide(L)'
;MKEGCCGLDSYQDFTGLSNWPPSQVGGTNVNLKTPVICCRSKSTDYTCAEQGTATTANNYMEVGCYDKLYDLIMGHALVITVIVLLLAFQFVMLFFSIWILCTMDNKIDII
;
A
#
# COMPACT_ATOMS: atom_id res chain seq x y z
N MET A 1 3.74 -3.79 -13.09
CA MET A 1 3.29 -4.05 -11.70
C MET A 1 1.95 -4.76 -11.72
N LYS A 2 1.64 -5.65 -10.76
CA LYS A 2 0.36 -6.39 -10.72
C LYS A 2 -0.84 -5.50 -10.35
N GLU A 3 -0.59 -4.43 -9.59
CA GLU A 3 -1.63 -3.50 -9.09
C GLU A 3 -1.96 -2.36 -10.06
N GLY A 4 -1.25 -2.25 -11.18
CA GLY A 4 -1.55 -1.29 -12.24
C GLY A 4 -1.62 0.18 -11.81
N CYS A 5 -0.56 0.66 -11.18
CA CYS A 5 -0.40 2.05 -10.72
C CYS A 5 1.06 2.53 -10.90
N CYS A 6 1.32 3.80 -10.65
CA CYS A 6 2.60 4.48 -10.77
C CYS A 6 2.73 5.60 -9.73
N GLY A 7 3.77 5.54 -8.89
CA GLY A 7 3.96 6.52 -7.81
C GLY A 7 2.95 6.38 -6.67
N LEU A 8 2.97 7.33 -5.73
CA LEU A 8 1.96 7.44 -4.68
C LEU A 8 0.66 7.96 -5.27
N ASP A 9 0.73 9.13 -5.91
CA ASP A 9 -0.38 9.82 -6.56
C ASP A 9 -0.24 9.75 -8.08
N SER A 10 1.00 9.84 -8.61
CA SER A 10 1.26 9.71 -10.05
C SER A 10 2.76 9.54 -10.37
N TYR A 11 3.10 9.45 -11.65
CA TYR A 11 4.51 9.48 -12.08
C TYR A 11 5.27 10.75 -11.67
N GLN A 12 4.57 11.82 -11.31
CA GLN A 12 5.18 13.09 -10.92
C GLN A 12 5.86 13.01 -9.55
N ASP A 13 5.56 11.99 -8.74
CA ASP A 13 6.19 11.80 -7.43
C ASP A 13 7.68 11.48 -7.53
N PHE A 14 8.13 11.09 -8.71
CA PHE A 14 9.54 10.89 -9.01
C PHE A 14 10.27 12.18 -9.37
N THR A 15 9.55 13.28 -9.61
CA THR A 15 10.16 14.59 -9.91
C THR A 15 10.91 15.12 -8.69
N GLY A 16 12.09 15.72 -8.93
CA GLY A 16 12.94 16.25 -7.85
C GLY A 16 13.87 15.22 -7.19
N LEU A 17 13.78 13.93 -7.52
CA LEU A 17 14.78 12.95 -7.09
C LEU A 17 16.11 13.22 -7.80
N SER A 18 17.21 13.20 -7.05
CA SER A 18 18.55 13.53 -7.56
C SER A 18 19.04 12.65 -8.71
N ASN A 19 18.48 11.44 -8.85
CA ASN A 19 18.82 10.46 -9.88
C ASN A 19 17.71 10.25 -10.92
N TRP A 20 16.71 11.14 -10.97
CA TRP A 20 15.56 11.02 -11.86
C TRP A 20 15.40 12.24 -12.79
N PRO A 21 15.17 12.04 -14.10
CA PRO A 21 15.25 10.76 -14.82
C PRO A 21 16.71 10.32 -15.02
N PRO A 22 17.00 9.00 -15.00
CA PRO A 22 18.34 8.51 -15.30
C PRO A 22 18.65 8.73 -16.79
N SER A 23 19.90 9.05 -17.09
CA SER A 23 20.39 9.09 -18.48
C SER A 23 20.64 7.69 -19.05
N GLN A 24 20.81 6.68 -18.20
CA GLN A 24 21.08 5.29 -18.59
C GLN A 24 20.34 4.27 -17.71
N VAL A 25 19.87 3.19 -18.32
CA VAL A 25 19.33 2.00 -17.63
C VAL A 25 20.00 0.76 -18.21
N GLY A 26 20.73 0.01 -17.38
CA GLY A 26 21.45 -1.19 -17.82
C GLY A 26 22.51 -0.92 -18.90
N GLY A 27 23.15 0.26 -18.88
CA GLY A 27 24.14 0.68 -19.89
C GLY A 27 23.54 1.20 -21.21
N THR A 28 22.22 1.22 -21.35
CA THR A 28 21.53 1.78 -22.51
C THR A 28 21.13 3.22 -22.22
N ASN A 29 21.43 4.15 -23.13
CA ASN A 29 20.96 5.54 -23.04
C ASN A 29 19.44 5.57 -23.16
N VAL A 30 18.78 6.29 -22.26
CA VAL A 30 17.32 6.41 -22.24
C VAL A 30 16.90 7.86 -22.06
N ASN A 31 15.70 8.20 -22.54
CA ASN A 31 15.05 9.47 -22.25
C ASN A 31 13.64 9.19 -21.70
N LEU A 32 13.56 8.98 -20.38
CA LEU A 32 12.33 8.52 -19.74
C LEU A 32 11.44 9.69 -19.31
N LYS A 33 10.15 9.61 -19.64
CA LYS A 33 9.10 10.47 -19.09
C LYS A 33 8.58 9.94 -17.75
N THR A 34 8.51 8.62 -17.62
CA THR A 34 7.98 7.92 -16.44
C THR A 34 8.89 6.75 -16.07
N PRO A 35 8.91 6.27 -14.82
CA PRO A 35 9.68 5.07 -14.50
C PRO A 35 9.17 3.83 -15.25
N VAL A 36 10.08 2.95 -15.66
CA VAL A 36 9.76 1.69 -16.36
C VAL A 36 8.81 0.79 -15.56
N ILE A 37 8.80 0.94 -14.24
CA ILE A 37 7.92 0.17 -13.36
C ILE A 37 6.43 0.51 -13.55
N CYS A 38 6.14 1.70 -14.08
CA CYS A 38 4.80 2.20 -14.37
C CYS A 38 4.20 1.62 -15.66
N CYS A 39 4.99 0.91 -16.45
CA CYS A 39 4.52 0.27 -17.66
C CYS A 39 3.53 -0.87 -17.37
N ARG A 40 2.52 -1.00 -18.23
CA ARG A 40 1.47 -2.01 -18.08
C ARG A 40 2.00 -3.43 -18.29
N SER A 41 2.82 -3.61 -19.31
CA SER A 41 3.45 -4.87 -19.67
C SER A 41 4.92 -4.87 -19.30
N LYS A 42 5.44 -6.05 -18.92
CA LYS A 42 6.89 -6.26 -18.89
C LYS A 42 7.35 -6.34 -20.34
N SER A 43 8.22 -5.43 -20.74
CA SER A 43 8.88 -5.44 -22.04
C SER A 43 10.38 -5.42 -21.85
N THR A 44 11.11 -5.88 -22.86
CA THR A 44 12.56 -5.73 -22.95
C THR A 44 12.97 -4.36 -23.48
N ASP A 45 12.01 -3.57 -23.97
CA ASP A 45 12.20 -2.19 -24.40
C ASP A 45 11.69 -1.17 -23.36
N TYR A 46 12.16 0.07 -23.48
CA TYR A 46 11.80 1.18 -22.59
C TYR A 46 10.73 2.10 -23.18
N THR A 47 10.19 1.77 -24.36
CA THR A 47 9.28 2.61 -25.14
C THR A 47 8.01 2.99 -24.38
N CYS A 48 7.51 2.13 -23.50
CA CYS A 48 6.34 2.40 -22.65
C CYS A 48 6.56 3.52 -21.62
N ALA A 49 7.82 3.86 -21.34
CA ALA A 49 8.24 4.82 -20.33
C ALA A 49 8.98 6.04 -20.92
N GLU A 50 9.38 5.95 -22.19
CA GLU A 50 10.10 6.98 -22.93
C GLU A 50 9.27 8.23 -23.23
N GLN A 51 9.98 9.35 -23.39
CA GLN A 51 9.38 10.62 -23.79
C GLN A 51 8.84 10.54 -25.23
N GLY A 52 7.59 10.96 -25.42
CA GLY A 52 6.90 10.93 -26.72
C GLY A 52 6.08 9.65 -26.97
N THR A 53 6.39 8.55 -26.30
CA THR A 53 5.73 7.24 -26.47
C THR A 53 4.96 6.77 -25.24
N ALA A 54 5.34 7.23 -24.04
CA ALA A 54 4.57 6.97 -22.84
C ALA A 54 3.18 7.62 -22.93
N THR A 55 2.14 6.81 -22.84
CA THR A 55 0.72 7.20 -22.84
C THR A 55 -0.06 6.48 -21.74
N THR A 56 -1.24 6.98 -21.36
CA THR A 56 -2.12 6.30 -20.40
C THR A 56 -2.61 4.92 -20.87
N ALA A 57 -2.50 4.64 -22.18
CA ALA A 57 -2.85 3.36 -22.78
C ALA A 57 -1.78 2.27 -22.54
N ASN A 58 -0.49 2.62 -22.50
CA ASN A 58 0.61 1.66 -22.30
C ASN A 58 1.29 1.77 -20.93
N ASN A 59 0.94 2.79 -20.15
CA ASN A 59 1.53 3.13 -18.86
C ASN A 59 0.46 3.60 -17.86
N TYR A 60 0.72 3.44 -16.57
CA TYR A 60 -0.16 3.89 -15.47
C TYR A 60 0.20 5.28 -14.94
N MET A 61 0.73 6.17 -15.79
CA MET A 61 1.37 7.41 -15.33
C MET A 61 0.46 8.33 -14.50
N GLU A 62 -0.85 8.30 -14.73
CA GLU A 62 -1.84 9.13 -14.03
C GLU A 62 -2.60 8.36 -12.94
N VAL A 63 -2.16 7.15 -12.59
CA VAL A 63 -2.84 6.29 -11.62
C VAL A 63 -1.93 6.06 -10.43
N GLY A 64 -2.22 6.72 -9.31
CA GLY A 64 -1.51 6.56 -8.04
C GLY A 64 -1.69 5.18 -7.41
N CYS A 65 -0.65 4.69 -6.72
CA CYS A 65 -0.74 3.45 -5.95
C CYS A 65 -1.40 3.64 -4.58
N TYR A 66 -1.37 4.86 -4.02
CA TYR A 66 -1.98 5.13 -2.72
C TYR A 66 -3.49 4.91 -2.75
N ASP A 67 -4.18 5.50 -3.72
CA ASP A 67 -5.63 5.37 -3.85
C ASP A 67 -6.06 3.91 -3.99
N LYS A 68 -5.32 3.11 -4.78
CA LYS A 68 -5.61 1.67 -4.92
C LYS A 68 -5.41 0.90 -3.61
N LEU A 69 -4.33 1.20 -2.89
CA LEU A 69 -4.07 0.56 -1.61
C LEU A 69 -5.11 0.98 -0.57
N TYR A 70 -5.49 2.25 -0.57
CA TYR A 70 -6.50 2.80 0.31
C TYR A 70 -7.86 2.17 0.02
N ASP A 71 -8.27 2.07 -1.24
CA ASP A 71 -9.49 1.39 -1.66
C ASP A 71 -9.47 -0.10 -1.30
N LEU A 72 -8.32 -0.77 -1.40
CA LEU A 72 -8.18 -2.14 -0.94
C LEU A 72 -8.38 -2.26 0.58
N ILE A 73 -7.79 -1.35 1.36
CA ILE A 73 -7.88 -1.38 2.83
C ILE A 73 -9.28 -0.99 3.31
N MET A 74 -9.84 0.08 2.77
CA MET A 74 -11.09 0.69 3.23
C MET A 74 -12.33 0.12 2.55
N GLY A 75 -12.21 -0.31 1.29
CA GLY A 75 -13.31 -0.94 0.53
C GLY A 75 -13.62 -2.36 0.98
N HIS A 76 -12.71 -3.02 1.71
CA HIS A 76 -12.97 -4.33 2.30
C HIS A 76 -13.56 -4.19 3.71
N ALA A 77 -14.90 -4.28 3.80
CA ALA A 77 -15.66 -4.37 5.06
C ALA A 77 -15.10 -5.44 6.04
N LEU A 78 -14.34 -6.41 5.55
CA LEU A 78 -13.61 -7.38 6.35
C LEU A 78 -12.59 -6.74 7.30
N VAL A 79 -11.87 -5.68 6.90
CA VAL A 79 -10.89 -5.02 7.76
C VAL A 79 -11.59 -4.39 8.97
N ILE A 80 -12.69 -3.67 8.72
CA ILE A 80 -13.52 -3.07 9.78
C ILE A 80 -14.09 -4.16 10.69
N THR A 81 -14.61 -5.25 10.10
CA THR A 81 -15.18 -6.38 10.86
C THR A 81 -14.14 -7.05 11.77
N VAL A 82 -12.92 -7.26 11.27
CA VAL A 82 -11.82 -7.85 12.06
C VAL A 82 -11.44 -6.93 13.22
N ILE A 83 -11.36 -5.62 13.00
CA ILE A 83 -11.05 -4.65 14.07
C ILE A 83 -12.13 -4.69 15.16
N VAL A 84 -13.41 -4.68 14.77
CA VAL A 84 -14.53 -4.76 15.74
C VAL A 84 -14.49 -6.07 16.53
N LEU A 85 -14.18 -7.19 15.87
CA LEU A 85 -14.08 -8.49 16.52
C LEU A 85 -12.91 -8.54 17.52
N LEU A 86 -11.76 -7.97 17.16
CA LEU A 86 -10.60 -7.86 18.05
C LEU A 86 -10.93 -7.00 19.28
N LEU A 87 -11.63 -5.88 19.10
CA LEU A 87 -12.08 -5.03 20.21
C LEU A 87 -13.06 -5.78 21.13
N ALA A 88 -14.06 -6.48 20.56
CA ALA A 88 -15.01 -7.28 21.33
C ALA A 88 -14.30 -8.37 22.13
N PHE A 89 -13.34 -9.07 21.51
CA PHE A 89 -12.52 -10.09 22.17
C PHE A 89 -11.68 -9.49 23.31
N GLN A 90 -11.10 -8.30 23.12
CA GLN A 90 -10.38 -7.57 24.16
C GLN A 90 -11.28 -7.26 25.37
N PHE A 91 -12.52 -6.80 25.13
CA PHE A 91 -13.47 -6.54 26.21
C PHE A 91 -13.82 -7.80 27.00
N VAL A 92 -14.01 -8.93 26.32
CA VAL A 92 -14.28 -10.22 26.99
C VAL A 92 -13.11 -10.65 27.88
N MET A 93 -11.87 -10.51 27.40
CA MET A 93 -10.68 -10.82 28.20
C MET A 93 -10.54 -9.92 29.44
N LEU A 94 -10.80 -8.62 29.29
CA LEU A 94 -10.77 -7.67 30.41
C LEU A 94 -11.85 -8.00 31.44
N PHE A 95 -13.06 -8.32 30.98
CA PHE A 95 -14.17 -8.71 31.85
C PHE A 95 -13.82 -9.96 32.67
N PHE A 96 -13.32 -11.02 32.03
CA PHE A 96 -12.92 -12.24 32.76
C PHE A 96 -11.76 -12.01 33.73
N SER A 97 -10.78 -11.18 33.36
CA SER A 97 -9.67 -10.82 34.24
C SER A 97 -10.17 -10.14 35.52
N ILE A 98 -11.07 -9.16 35.38
CA ILE A 98 -11.68 -8.46 36.52
C ILE A 98 -12.53 -9.42 37.36
N TRP A 99 -13.35 -10.27 36.73
CA TRP A 99 -14.17 -11.25 37.44
C TRP A 99 -13.30 -12.16 38.32
N ILE A 100 -12.22 -12.72 37.76
CA ILE A 100 -11.32 -13.63 38.48
C ILE A 100 -10.68 -12.90 39.67
N LEU A 101 -10.17 -11.68 39.47
CA LEU A 101 -9.58 -10.89 40.55
C LEU A 101 -10.58 -10.64 41.69
N CYS A 102 -11.80 -10.19 41.38
CA CYS A 102 -12.84 -9.97 42.40
C CYS A 102 -13.27 -11.26 43.11
N THR A 103 -13.24 -12.41 42.41
CA THR A 103 -13.56 -13.70 43.04
C THR A 103 -12.45 -14.21 43.95
N MET A 104 -11.19 -13.92 43.61
CA MET A 104 -10.03 -14.27 44.43
C MET A 104 -9.95 -13.44 45.71
N ASP A 105 -10.21 -12.14 45.62
CA ASP A 105 -10.20 -11.22 46.78
C ASP A 105 -11.26 -11.63 47.82
N ASN A 106 -12.49 -11.88 47.37
CA ASN A 106 -13.59 -12.36 48.22
C ASN A 106 -13.31 -13.72 48.88
N LYS A 107 -12.39 -14.54 48.35
CA LYS A 107 -12.01 -15.82 48.98
C LYS A 107 -10.92 -15.66 50.04
N ILE A 108 -10.09 -14.63 49.95
CA ILE A 108 -9.04 -14.33 50.94
C ILE A 108 -9.68 -13.72 52.20
N ASP A 109 -10.72 -12.90 52.05
CA ASP A 109 -11.41 -12.27 53.20
C ASP A 109 -12.28 -13.24 54.04
N ILE A 110 -12.48 -14.48 53.59
CA ILE A 110 -13.34 -15.48 54.27
C ILE A 110 -12.50 -16.56 55.02
N ILE A 111 -11.16 -16.55 54.90
CA ILE A 111 -10.24 -17.46 55.60
C ILE A 111 -9.56 -16.70 56.75
#